data_AF-A0A350YRR8-F1
#
_entry.id   AF-A0A350YRR8-F1
#
_cell.length_a   1.000
_cell.length_b   1.000
_cell.length_c   1.000
_cell.angle_alpha   90.00
_cell.angle_beta   90.00
_cell.angle_gamma   90.00
#
_symmetry.space_group_name_H-M   'P 1'
#
loop_
_entity.id
_entity.type
_entity.pdbx_description
1 polymer ?
#
loop_
_entity_poly.entity_id
_entity_poly.type
_entity_poly.pdbx_seq_one_letter_code
_entity_poly.pdbx_strand_id
1 'polypeptide(L)'
;ASFMDGKTYSAGAVACLENIKTPSSVAKLVMQRTDHVLLVGAGALDFARVWGFREENLLTEKARKIWLRWKEELSPDDDWGSPEHLQNIRKKESYYRDFPDIEHHYGTTNVLAIDANGDIAGCTTTSGLSFKLNGRVGDSPIIGAGLYVDNEVGAAGATGRGEDVIKSCASYYIVLRMKEGIAPQKACEEALRMIIDRYRKINPDFYPSEKFVAINRLGEYGCASMTGDRNPLMSVMSSKGFLRHEGIVAYAGRP
;
A
#
# COMPACT_ATOMS: atom_id res chain seq x y z
N ALA A 1 4.05 -6.59 4.73
CA ALA A 1 3.09 -7.27 3.85
C ALA A 1 1.92 -7.79 4.68
N SER A 2 0.75 -7.92 4.09
CA SER A 2 -0.44 -8.52 4.71
C SER A 2 -1.15 -9.43 3.71
N PHE A 3 -1.90 -10.39 4.24
CA PHE A 3 -2.82 -11.28 3.54
C PHE A 3 -4.09 -11.39 4.36
N MET A 4 -5.25 -11.35 3.70
CA MET A 4 -6.54 -11.53 4.36
C MET A 4 -7.44 -12.42 3.50
N ASP A 5 -8.04 -13.42 4.15
CA ASP A 5 -9.02 -14.33 3.58
C ASP A 5 -10.42 -13.92 4.05
N GLY A 6 -11.25 -13.45 3.12
CA GLY A 6 -12.61 -13.00 3.41
C GLY A 6 -13.48 -14.14 3.94
N LYS A 7 -13.33 -15.35 3.40
CA LYS A 7 -14.19 -16.50 3.71
C LYS A 7 -14.16 -16.87 5.19
N THR A 8 -12.96 -16.93 5.76
CA THR A 8 -12.74 -17.33 7.16
C THR A 8 -12.56 -16.14 8.08
N TYR A 9 -12.53 -14.92 7.53
CA TYR A 9 -12.15 -13.69 8.23
C TYR A 9 -10.74 -13.74 8.84
N SER A 10 -9.90 -14.67 8.37
CA SER A 10 -8.53 -14.84 8.85
C SER A 10 -7.61 -13.79 8.21
N ALA A 11 -6.64 -13.32 8.97
CA ALA A 11 -5.62 -12.40 8.46
C ALA A 11 -4.24 -12.73 9.01
N GLY A 12 -3.21 -12.35 8.26
CA GLY A 12 -1.82 -12.47 8.67
C GLY A 12 -0.95 -11.42 8.03
N ALA A 13 0.07 -10.99 8.74
CA ALA A 13 0.91 -9.87 8.35
C ALA A 13 2.32 -9.98 8.94
N VAL A 14 3.26 -9.37 8.22
CA VAL A 14 4.62 -9.16 8.67
C VAL A 14 5.08 -7.73 8.39
N ALA A 15 5.75 -7.10 9.36
CA ALA A 15 6.32 -5.76 9.20
C ALA A 15 7.81 -5.75 9.56
N CYS A 16 8.58 -4.87 8.91
CA CYS A 16 10.04 -4.78 9.08
C CYS A 16 10.75 -6.14 8.96
N LEU A 17 10.27 -7.03 8.09
CA LEU A 17 10.89 -8.32 7.82
C LEU A 17 12.06 -8.12 6.86
N GLU A 18 13.24 -8.54 7.28
CA GLU A 18 14.47 -8.49 6.49
C GLU A 18 14.78 -9.88 5.88
N ASN A 19 15.64 -9.90 4.87
CA ASN A 19 16.20 -11.09 4.23
C ASN A 19 15.24 -12.10 3.59
N ILE A 20 13.92 -11.92 3.68
CA ILE A 20 12.94 -12.82 3.04
C ILE A 20 12.34 -12.15 1.81
N LYS A 21 12.59 -12.75 0.63
CA LYS A 21 12.18 -12.20 -0.67
C LYS A 21 10.66 -12.11 -0.85
N THR A 22 9.89 -13.02 -0.25
CA THR A 22 8.43 -13.13 -0.42
C THR A 22 7.68 -12.90 0.90
N PRO A 23 7.70 -11.68 1.47
CA PRO A 23 7.07 -11.40 2.76
C PRO A 23 5.55 -11.62 2.75
N SER A 24 4.89 -11.54 1.59
CA SER A 24 3.47 -11.90 1.44
C SER A 24 3.19 -13.37 1.72
N SER A 25 4.13 -14.26 1.37
CA SER A 25 4.01 -15.70 1.67
C SER A 25 4.17 -15.97 3.16
N VAL A 26 5.07 -15.23 3.84
CA VAL A 26 5.19 -15.29 5.30
C VAL A 26 3.94 -14.75 5.98
N ALA A 27 3.38 -13.64 5.50
CA ALA A 27 2.12 -13.08 6.01
C ALA A 27 0.96 -14.10 5.90
N LYS A 28 0.80 -14.77 4.75
CA LYS A 28 -0.16 -15.86 4.58
C LYS A 28 0.11 -17.03 5.54
N LEU A 29 1.38 -17.33 5.82
CA LEU A 29 1.72 -18.41 6.74
C LEU A 29 1.42 -18.06 8.20
N VAL A 30 1.63 -16.81 8.62
CA VAL A 30 1.21 -16.30 9.94
C VAL A 30 -0.29 -16.54 10.13
N MET A 31 -1.11 -16.17 9.14
CA MET A 31 -2.55 -16.42 9.13
C MET A 31 -2.89 -17.92 9.28
N GLN A 32 -2.12 -18.81 8.65
CA GLN A 32 -2.45 -20.23 8.57
C GLN A 32 -1.94 -21.06 9.75
N ARG A 33 -0.92 -20.58 10.48
CA ARG A 33 -0.14 -21.40 11.42
C ARG A 33 0.03 -20.80 12.80
N THR A 34 -0.62 -19.67 13.08
CA THR A 34 -0.56 -19.02 14.40
C THR A 34 -1.93 -18.48 14.78
N ASP A 35 -2.15 -18.26 16.07
CA ASP A 35 -3.30 -17.52 16.60
C ASP A 35 -2.97 -16.01 16.74
N HIS A 36 -2.08 -15.52 15.86
CA HIS A 36 -1.59 -14.15 15.83
C HIS A 36 -1.77 -13.59 14.42
N VAL A 37 -1.96 -12.27 14.34
CA VAL A 37 -2.22 -11.60 13.05
C VAL A 37 -0.98 -10.88 12.52
N LEU A 38 -0.09 -10.38 13.38
CA LEU A 38 1.04 -9.55 12.96
C LEU A 38 2.32 -9.92 13.71
N LEU A 39 3.36 -10.30 12.97
CA LEU A 39 4.73 -10.46 13.48
C LEU A 39 5.64 -9.36 12.92
N VAL A 40 6.65 -8.93 13.68
CA VAL A 40 7.53 -7.83 13.26
C VAL A 40 9.01 -8.12 13.48
N GLY A 41 9.86 -7.50 12.66
CA GLY A 41 11.31 -7.48 12.86
C GLY A 41 11.95 -8.87 12.92
N ALA A 42 12.91 -9.03 13.83
CA ALA A 42 13.63 -10.28 14.04
C ALA A 42 12.71 -11.47 14.36
N GLY A 43 11.63 -11.26 15.14
CA GLY A 43 10.68 -12.33 15.47
C GLY A 43 9.92 -12.85 14.24
N ALA A 44 9.61 -11.97 13.27
CA ALA A 44 9.04 -12.39 11.99
C ALA A 44 10.04 -13.18 11.14
N LEU A 45 11.32 -12.82 11.19
CA LEU A 45 12.39 -13.54 10.49
C LEU A 45 12.60 -14.93 11.10
N ASP A 46 12.68 -15.04 12.42
CA ASP A 46 12.83 -16.32 13.11
C ASP A 46 11.66 -17.26 12.81
N PHE A 47 10.42 -16.73 12.82
CA PHE A 47 9.25 -17.48 12.38
C PHE A 47 9.39 -17.97 10.94
N ALA A 48 9.79 -17.10 10.00
CA ALA A 48 9.98 -17.49 8.61
C ALA A 48 11.04 -18.59 8.45
N ARG A 49 12.14 -18.51 9.20
CA ARG A 49 13.23 -19.50 9.18
C ARG A 49 12.77 -20.87 9.69
N VAL A 50 12.01 -20.92 10.78
CA VAL A 50 11.46 -22.17 11.34
C VAL A 50 10.58 -22.90 10.30
N TRP A 51 9.91 -22.14 9.44
CA TRP A 51 9.07 -22.68 8.37
C TRP A 51 9.79 -22.87 7.03
N GLY A 52 11.12 -22.78 7.01
CA GLY A 52 11.95 -23.14 5.86
C GLY A 52 12.11 -22.06 4.79
N PHE A 53 11.73 -20.80 5.08
CA PHE A 53 12.08 -19.70 4.18
C PHE A 53 13.59 -19.47 4.15
N ARG A 54 14.13 -19.24 2.96
CA ARG A 54 15.55 -18.96 2.77
C ARG A 54 15.81 -17.46 2.94
N GLU A 55 16.87 -17.15 3.69
CA GLU A 55 17.42 -15.81 3.75
C GLU A 55 18.22 -15.50 2.48
N GLU A 56 17.98 -14.32 1.93
CA GLU A 56 18.66 -13.77 0.76
C GLU A 56 19.04 -12.32 1.03
N ASN A 57 20.19 -11.86 0.52
CA ASN A 57 20.51 -10.44 0.55
C ASN A 57 19.62 -9.70 -0.47
N LEU A 58 18.64 -8.96 0.05
CA LEU A 58 17.68 -8.21 -0.77
C LEU A 58 18.23 -6.85 -1.25
N LEU A 59 19.36 -6.40 -0.69
CA LEU A 59 20.01 -5.15 -1.09
C LEU A 59 20.83 -5.38 -2.37
N THR A 60 20.18 -5.15 -3.51
CA THR A 60 20.86 -5.20 -4.82
C THR A 60 21.94 -4.13 -4.92
N GLU A 61 22.95 -4.36 -5.77
CA GLU A 61 24.02 -3.39 -6.00
C GLU A 61 23.49 -2.05 -6.54
N LYS A 62 22.43 -2.07 -7.37
CA LYS A 62 21.73 -0.87 -7.83
C LYS A 62 21.16 -0.08 -6.64
N ALA A 63 20.40 -0.74 -5.76
CA ALA A 63 19.83 -0.12 -4.57
C ALA A 63 20.90 0.41 -3.60
N ARG A 64 22.00 -0.34 -3.43
CA ARG A 64 23.14 0.05 -2.57
C ARG A 64 23.78 1.36 -3.04
N LYS A 65 24.02 1.52 -4.35
CA LYS A 65 24.60 2.76 -4.91
C LYS A 65 23.69 3.97 -4.68
N ILE A 66 22.39 3.82 -4.88
CA ILE A 66 21.40 4.88 -4.65
C ILE A 66 21.35 5.27 -3.17
N TRP A 67 21.36 4.27 -2.27
CA TRP A 67 21.41 4.51 -0.83
C TRP A 67 22.69 5.23 -0.40
N LEU A 68 23.85 4.84 -0.92
CA LEU A 68 25.10 5.52 -0.62
C LEU A 68 25.12 6.97 -1.12
N ARG A 69 24.54 7.23 -2.30
CA ARG A 69 24.40 8.59 -2.83
C ARG A 69 23.53 9.46 -1.94
N TRP A 70 22.36 8.97 -1.55
CA TRP A 70 21.49 9.65 -0.60
C TRP A 70 22.18 9.90 0.75
N LYS A 71 22.95 8.93 1.24
CA LYS A 71 23.67 9.03 2.52
C LYS A 71 24.81 10.05 2.47
N GLU A 72 25.49 10.21 1.33
CA GLU A 72 26.54 11.20 1.14
C GLU A 72 25.99 12.63 1.20
N GLU A 73 24.80 12.85 0.65
CA GLU A 73 24.20 14.18 0.55
C GLU A 73 23.45 14.61 1.81
N LEU A 74 23.25 13.71 2.81
CA LEU A 74 22.53 13.93 4.08
C LEU A 74 21.41 14.97 3.89
N SER A 75 20.44 14.61 3.05
CA SER A 75 19.43 15.55 2.56
C SER A 75 18.73 16.27 3.71
N PRO A 76 18.63 17.61 3.70
CA PRO A 76 17.84 18.36 4.68
C PRO A 76 16.32 18.10 4.56
N ASP A 77 15.89 17.29 3.57
CA ASP A 77 14.51 16.94 3.26
C ASP A 77 14.21 15.44 3.49
N ASP A 78 14.95 14.79 4.39
CA ASP A 78 14.72 13.40 4.77
C ASP A 78 13.47 13.23 5.67
N ASP A 79 13.22 12.00 6.15
CA ASP A 79 12.02 11.70 6.94
C ASP A 79 12.13 12.16 8.43
N TRP A 80 13.12 13.01 8.77
CA TRP A 80 13.21 13.64 10.09
C TRP A 80 12.49 14.99 10.14
N GLY A 81 11.87 15.29 11.29
CA GLY A 81 11.16 16.55 11.52
C GLY A 81 9.65 16.39 11.59
N SER A 82 8.93 17.50 11.36
CA SER A 82 7.47 17.54 11.46
C SER A 82 6.81 16.69 10.36
N PRO A 83 5.62 16.11 10.60
CA PRO A 83 4.83 15.47 9.54
C PRO A 83 4.63 16.37 8.31
N GLU A 84 4.63 15.76 7.12
CA GLU A 84 4.64 16.48 5.84
C GLU A 84 3.52 17.51 5.67
N HIS A 85 2.30 17.18 6.11
CA HIS A 85 1.15 18.09 6.06
C HIS A 85 1.31 19.37 6.91
N LEU A 86 2.30 19.42 7.82
CA LEU A 86 2.64 20.58 8.64
C LEU A 86 3.85 21.37 8.11
N GLN A 87 4.50 20.90 7.04
CA GLN A 87 5.65 21.56 6.45
C GLN A 87 5.23 22.58 5.38
N ASN A 88 6.01 23.66 5.25
CA ASN A 88 5.82 24.69 4.21
C ASN A 88 6.72 24.47 2.98
N ILE A 89 7.42 23.33 2.88
CA ILE A 89 8.48 23.12 1.89
C ILE A 89 7.90 22.56 0.58
N ARG A 90 8.21 23.24 -0.53
CA ARG A 90 7.99 22.77 -1.89
C ARG A 90 9.33 22.32 -2.49
N LYS A 91 9.33 21.05 -2.94
CA LYS A 91 10.36 20.29 -3.66
C LYS A 91 11.36 19.51 -2.80
N LYS A 92 11.10 18.21 -2.65
CA LYS A 92 12.17 17.22 -2.53
C LYS A 92 12.90 17.19 -3.87
N GLU A 93 14.13 17.72 -3.94
CA GLU A 93 14.98 17.41 -5.08
C GLU A 93 15.25 15.89 -5.06
N SER A 94 14.84 15.23 -6.13
CA SER A 94 14.90 13.78 -6.22
C SER A 94 16.36 13.36 -6.41
N TYR A 95 16.97 12.74 -5.40
CA TYR A 95 18.27 12.05 -5.50
C TYR A 95 18.31 10.98 -6.61
N TYR A 96 17.16 10.65 -7.23
CA TYR A 96 17.09 9.82 -8.42
C TYR A 96 17.52 10.54 -9.71
N ARG A 97 17.77 11.87 -9.70
CA ARG A 97 18.27 12.61 -10.89
C ARG A 97 19.55 12.00 -11.47
N ASP A 98 20.43 11.49 -10.63
CA ASP A 98 21.70 10.86 -11.03
C ASP A 98 21.50 9.40 -11.52
N PHE A 99 20.26 8.89 -11.50
CA PHE A 99 19.90 7.52 -11.85
C PHE A 99 18.72 7.50 -12.85
N PRO A 100 18.93 7.92 -14.11
CA PRO A 100 17.85 8.07 -15.10
C PRO A 100 17.15 6.74 -15.46
N ASP A 101 17.79 5.59 -15.23
CA ASP A 101 17.23 4.26 -15.45
C ASP A 101 16.23 3.81 -14.34
N ILE A 102 15.76 4.73 -13.51
CA ILE A 102 14.76 4.45 -12.47
C ILE A 102 13.45 5.10 -12.91
N GLU A 103 12.57 4.28 -13.47
CA GLU A 103 11.24 4.72 -13.87
C GLU A 103 10.40 5.11 -12.64
N HIS A 104 10.47 4.30 -11.58
CA HIS A 104 9.71 4.50 -10.34
C HIS A 104 10.53 4.10 -9.11
N HIS A 105 10.36 4.87 -8.03
CA HIS A 105 11.07 4.67 -6.76
C HIS A 105 10.17 4.19 -5.61
N TYR A 106 8.93 3.86 -5.93
CA TYR A 106 7.93 3.28 -5.04
C TYR A 106 7.38 2.02 -5.69
N GLY A 107 6.84 1.10 -4.89
CA GLY A 107 6.48 -0.23 -5.40
C GLY A 107 5.48 -1.02 -4.59
N THR A 108 4.67 -0.38 -3.74
CA THR A 108 3.59 -1.09 -3.03
C THR A 108 2.62 -1.71 -4.04
N THR A 109 2.40 -3.01 -3.92
CA THR A 109 1.54 -3.80 -4.80
C THR A 109 0.40 -4.39 -4.00
N ASN A 110 -0.82 -4.25 -4.55
CA ASN A 110 -2.05 -4.85 -4.05
C ASN A 110 -2.56 -5.85 -5.07
N VAL A 111 -3.03 -7.01 -4.59
CA VAL A 111 -3.72 -8.01 -5.39
C VAL A 111 -4.99 -8.39 -4.65
N LEU A 112 -6.14 -8.14 -5.28
CA LEU A 112 -7.47 -8.50 -4.78
C LEU A 112 -8.09 -9.48 -5.76
N ALA A 113 -8.68 -10.56 -5.26
CA ALA A 113 -9.19 -11.64 -6.11
C ALA A 113 -10.49 -12.20 -5.57
N ILE A 114 -11.34 -12.65 -6.50
CA ILE A 114 -12.54 -13.45 -6.23
C ILE A 114 -12.32 -14.79 -6.93
N ASP A 115 -12.49 -15.88 -6.19
CA ASP A 115 -12.34 -17.23 -6.73
C ASP A 115 -13.63 -17.72 -7.42
N ALA A 116 -13.60 -18.95 -7.94
CA ALA A 116 -14.76 -19.54 -8.62
C ALA A 116 -15.95 -19.86 -7.69
N ASN A 117 -15.74 -19.89 -6.38
CA ASN A 117 -16.80 -20.06 -5.38
C ASN A 117 -17.41 -18.72 -4.96
N GLY A 118 -16.85 -17.60 -5.42
CA GLY A 118 -17.23 -16.25 -4.98
C GLY A 118 -16.51 -15.81 -3.71
N ASP A 119 -15.52 -16.55 -3.22
CA ASP A 119 -14.74 -16.19 -2.03
C ASP A 119 -13.68 -15.15 -2.40
N ILE A 120 -13.52 -14.14 -1.53
CA ILE A 120 -12.67 -12.98 -1.75
C ILE A 120 -11.42 -13.09 -0.89
N ALA A 121 -10.26 -12.82 -1.47
CA ALA A 121 -9.00 -12.70 -0.74
C ALA A 121 -8.18 -11.52 -1.26
N GLY A 122 -7.26 -11.05 -0.42
CA GLY A 122 -6.40 -9.93 -0.77
C GLY A 122 -5.00 -10.05 -0.18
N CYS A 123 -4.05 -9.40 -0.85
CA CYS A 123 -2.65 -9.38 -0.45
C CYS A 123 -2.02 -8.02 -0.78
N THR A 124 -1.27 -7.47 0.16
CA THR A 124 -0.52 -6.23 -0.03
C THR A 124 0.93 -6.39 0.40
N THR A 125 1.87 -5.97 -0.44
CA THR A 125 3.31 -6.06 -0.14
C THR A 125 4.08 -4.83 -0.63
N THR A 126 5.14 -4.49 0.09
CA THR A 126 5.98 -3.33 -0.16
C THR A 126 7.32 -3.45 0.56
N SER A 127 8.35 -2.74 0.08
CA SER A 127 9.55 -2.39 0.85
C SER A 127 9.35 -1.13 1.70
N GLY A 128 8.26 -0.38 1.48
CA GLY A 128 7.93 0.87 2.17
C GLY A 128 8.50 2.11 1.47
N LEU A 129 8.53 3.24 2.16
CA LEU A 129 9.19 4.45 1.67
C LEU A 129 10.71 4.23 1.63
N SER A 130 11.34 4.70 0.55
CA SER A 130 12.80 4.71 0.43
C SER A 130 13.41 5.56 1.55
N PHE A 131 14.48 5.05 2.16
CA PHE A 131 15.26 5.72 3.22
C PHE A 131 14.52 6.08 4.50
N LYS A 132 13.34 5.49 4.69
CA LYS A 132 12.59 5.54 5.95
C LYS A 132 13.49 5.28 7.16
N LEU A 133 13.11 5.87 8.28
CA LEU A 133 13.70 5.54 9.58
C LEU A 133 13.65 4.03 9.84
N ASN A 134 14.70 3.49 10.46
CA ASN A 134 14.72 2.09 10.84
C ASN A 134 13.54 1.80 11.78
N GLY A 135 12.82 0.71 11.52
CA GLY A 135 11.60 0.36 12.24
C GLY A 135 10.32 1.02 11.73
N ARG A 136 10.36 1.97 10.78
CA ARG A 136 9.15 2.59 10.22
C ARG A 136 8.28 1.54 9.51
N VAL A 137 7.00 1.51 9.90
CA VAL A 137 5.96 0.67 9.31
C VAL A 137 4.92 1.54 8.61
N GLY A 138 4.61 1.21 7.34
CA GLY A 138 3.54 1.84 6.58
C GLY A 138 2.21 1.07 6.70
N ASP A 139 1.27 1.38 5.83
CA ASP A 139 -0.08 0.83 5.79
C ASP A 139 -0.15 -0.63 5.34
N SER A 140 0.76 -1.05 4.46
CA SER A 140 0.70 -2.35 3.77
C SER A 140 0.59 -3.60 4.67
N PRO A 141 1.23 -3.69 5.85
CA PRO A 141 1.00 -4.80 6.79
C PRO A 141 -0.16 -4.60 7.77
N ILE A 142 -0.87 -3.48 7.72
CA ILE A 142 -1.93 -3.14 8.68
C ILE A 142 -3.29 -3.41 8.05
N ILE A 143 -3.97 -4.44 8.56
CA ILE A 143 -5.33 -4.79 8.17
C ILE A 143 -6.27 -3.63 8.53
N GLY A 144 -7.11 -3.23 7.57
CA GLY A 144 -7.99 -2.06 7.65
C GLY A 144 -7.37 -0.78 7.11
N ALA A 145 -6.04 -0.70 7.00
CA ALA A 145 -5.34 0.44 6.40
C ALA A 145 -4.94 0.13 4.96
N GLY A 146 -3.88 -0.67 4.75
CA GLY A 146 -3.34 -0.98 3.43
C GLY A 146 -4.08 -2.09 2.69
N LEU A 147 -4.82 -2.92 3.43
CA LEU A 147 -5.64 -4.02 2.91
C LEU A 147 -6.84 -4.26 3.83
N TYR A 148 -8.02 -4.49 3.26
CA TYR A 148 -9.16 -5.05 3.99
C TYR A 148 -10.02 -5.90 3.07
N VAL A 149 -10.55 -6.99 3.59
CA VAL A 149 -11.37 -7.96 2.85
C VAL A 149 -12.56 -8.38 3.72
N ASP A 150 -13.75 -8.36 3.15
CA ASP A 150 -14.99 -8.88 3.73
C ASP A 150 -15.70 -9.69 2.64
N ASN A 151 -15.90 -11.00 2.86
CA ASN A 151 -16.48 -11.90 1.85
C ASN A 151 -17.87 -11.46 1.41
N GLU A 152 -18.64 -10.85 2.32
CA GLU A 152 -20.02 -10.46 2.06
C GLU A 152 -20.13 -9.13 1.31
N VAL A 153 -19.01 -8.43 1.13
CA VAL A 153 -18.98 -7.07 0.58
C VAL A 153 -17.99 -6.93 -0.56
N GLY A 154 -16.71 -7.16 -0.30
CA GLY A 154 -15.62 -6.80 -1.20
C GLY A 154 -14.27 -6.68 -0.52
N ALA A 155 -13.29 -6.21 -1.29
CA ALA A 155 -11.95 -5.93 -0.82
C ALA A 155 -11.45 -4.58 -1.32
N ALA A 156 -10.55 -3.97 -0.55
CA ALA A 156 -9.86 -2.76 -0.91
C ALA A 156 -8.38 -2.82 -0.51
N GLY A 157 -7.53 -2.15 -1.28
CA GLY A 157 -6.12 -2.00 -1.01
C GLY A 157 -5.62 -0.59 -1.30
N ALA A 158 -4.50 -0.21 -0.68
CA ALA A 158 -3.93 1.12 -0.77
C ALA A 158 -2.45 1.12 -1.18
N THR A 159 -2.03 2.21 -1.82
CA THR A 159 -0.64 2.53 -2.14
C THR A 159 -0.43 4.04 -1.99
N GLY A 160 0.82 4.50 -2.04
CA GLY A 160 1.18 5.90 -1.79
C GLY A 160 1.70 6.11 -0.36
N ARG A 161 1.28 7.18 0.30
CA ARG A 161 1.80 7.56 1.61
C ARG A 161 1.07 6.84 2.74
N GLY A 162 1.70 5.76 3.23
CA GLY A 162 1.11 4.88 4.24
C GLY A 162 0.64 5.55 5.53
N GLU A 163 1.28 6.62 5.98
CA GLU A 163 0.88 7.36 7.18
C GLU A 163 -0.54 7.91 7.07
N ASP A 164 -0.92 8.40 5.90
CA ASP A 164 -2.24 8.99 5.67
C ASP A 164 -3.31 7.92 5.51
N VAL A 165 -2.94 6.79 4.90
CA VAL A 165 -3.76 5.58 4.82
C VAL A 165 -4.04 5.00 6.21
N ILE A 166 -3.02 4.90 7.08
CA ILE A 166 -3.16 4.40 8.46
C ILE A 166 -4.10 5.29 9.27
N LYS A 167 -3.84 6.60 9.31
CA LYS A 167 -4.65 7.56 10.09
C LYS A 167 -6.13 7.56 9.69
N SER A 168 -6.43 7.09 8.49
CA SER A 168 -7.76 7.15 7.89
C SER A 168 -8.48 5.80 7.87
N CYS A 169 -7.82 4.69 8.26
CA CYS A 169 -8.35 3.33 8.11
C CYS A 169 -8.92 3.10 6.69
N ALA A 170 -8.19 3.54 5.66
CA ALA A 170 -8.77 3.81 4.35
C ALA A 170 -9.36 2.56 3.68
N SER A 171 -8.69 1.42 3.71
CA SER A 171 -9.22 0.20 3.09
C SER A 171 -10.49 -0.30 3.79
N TYR A 172 -10.53 -0.23 5.13
CA TYR A 172 -11.75 -0.54 5.89
C TYR A 172 -12.88 0.42 5.53
N TYR A 173 -12.60 1.72 5.46
CA TYR A 173 -13.57 2.72 5.05
C TYR A 173 -14.14 2.43 3.66
N ILE A 174 -13.29 2.12 2.67
CA ILE A 174 -13.74 1.80 1.30
C ILE A 174 -14.69 0.59 1.31
N VAL A 175 -14.35 -0.49 2.01
CA VAL A 175 -15.21 -1.67 2.11
C VAL A 175 -16.52 -1.32 2.84
N LEU A 176 -16.48 -0.49 3.88
CA LEU A 176 -17.69 0.00 4.56
C LEU A 176 -18.60 0.79 3.60
N ARG A 177 -18.04 1.67 2.74
CA ARG A 177 -18.82 2.38 1.73
C ARG A 177 -19.45 1.42 0.72
N MET A 178 -18.72 0.39 0.30
CA MET A 178 -19.28 -0.66 -0.57
C MET A 178 -20.41 -1.43 0.11
N LYS A 179 -20.33 -1.67 1.42
CA LYS A 179 -21.40 -2.29 2.21
C LYS A 179 -22.69 -1.46 2.20
N GLU A 180 -22.56 -0.14 2.11
CA GLU A 180 -23.70 0.80 1.97
C GLU A 180 -24.24 0.89 0.52
N GLY A 181 -23.76 0.05 -0.40
CA GLY A 181 -24.21 0.01 -1.79
C GLY A 181 -23.47 0.97 -2.73
N ILE A 182 -22.39 1.61 -2.26
CA ILE A 182 -21.56 2.47 -3.12
C ILE A 182 -20.68 1.62 -4.04
N ALA A 183 -20.66 1.94 -5.33
CA ALA A 183 -19.82 1.24 -6.30
C ALA A 183 -18.32 1.37 -5.96
N PRO A 184 -17.47 0.35 -6.24
CA PRO A 184 -16.05 0.34 -5.86
C PRO A 184 -15.26 1.57 -6.29
N GLN A 185 -15.45 2.00 -7.55
CA GLN A 185 -14.83 3.23 -8.08
C GLN A 185 -15.18 4.45 -7.23
N LYS A 186 -16.46 4.59 -6.88
CA LYS A 186 -16.92 5.74 -6.10
C LYS A 186 -16.45 5.67 -4.65
N ALA A 187 -16.39 4.48 -4.07
CA ALA A 187 -15.87 4.27 -2.73
C ALA A 187 -14.37 4.67 -2.62
N CYS A 188 -13.56 4.36 -3.64
CA CYS A 188 -12.18 4.84 -3.72
C CYS A 188 -12.09 6.38 -3.76
N GLU A 189 -12.93 7.05 -4.57
CA GLU A 189 -12.97 8.52 -4.61
C GLU A 189 -13.39 9.14 -3.27
N GLU A 190 -14.39 8.55 -2.59
CA GLU A 190 -14.85 9.04 -1.30
C GLU A 190 -13.77 8.93 -0.22
N ALA A 191 -12.94 7.88 -0.26
CA ALA A 191 -11.80 7.75 0.65
C ALA A 191 -10.76 8.86 0.43
N LEU A 192 -10.47 9.21 -0.84
CA LEU A 192 -9.57 10.33 -1.15
C LEU A 192 -10.14 11.66 -0.64
N ARG A 193 -11.43 11.91 -0.87
CA ARG A 193 -12.13 13.11 -0.38
C ARG A 193 -12.12 13.18 1.15
N MET A 194 -12.33 12.06 1.84
CA MET A 194 -12.26 12.00 3.29
C MET A 194 -10.86 12.42 3.81
N ILE A 195 -9.79 11.96 3.15
CA ILE A 195 -8.40 12.26 3.55
C ILE A 195 -8.09 13.75 3.34
N ILE A 196 -8.34 14.25 2.14
CA ILE A 196 -7.99 15.63 1.77
C ILE A 196 -8.83 16.67 2.53
N ASP A 197 -10.10 16.39 2.83
CA ASP A 197 -10.94 17.30 3.62
C ASP A 197 -10.41 17.50 5.04
N ARG A 198 -9.67 16.54 5.59
CA ARG A 198 -8.99 16.68 6.89
C ARG A 198 -7.77 17.58 6.74
N TYR A 199 -6.93 17.34 5.74
CA TYR A 199 -5.69 18.09 5.59
C TYR A 199 -5.89 19.52 5.14
N ARG A 200 -6.84 19.79 4.25
CA ARG A 200 -7.08 21.16 3.75
C ARG A 200 -7.55 22.13 4.83
N LYS A 201 -8.06 21.64 5.96
CA LYS A 201 -8.38 22.46 7.14
C LYS A 201 -7.14 22.92 7.90
N ILE A 202 -6.03 22.21 7.76
CA ILE A 202 -4.75 22.47 8.44
C ILE A 202 -3.79 23.16 7.48
N ASN A 203 -3.63 22.60 6.28
CA ASN A 203 -2.78 23.10 5.21
C ASN A 203 -3.55 23.02 3.88
N PRO A 204 -4.16 24.13 3.42
CA PRO A 204 -4.98 24.16 2.20
C PRO A 204 -4.27 23.76 0.91
N ASP A 205 -2.94 23.83 0.89
CA ASP A 205 -2.08 23.54 -0.25
C ASP A 205 -1.47 22.12 -0.21
N PHE A 206 -1.74 21.34 0.83
CA PHE A 206 -1.24 19.98 0.96
C PHE A 206 -2.15 18.97 0.26
N TYR A 207 -1.59 18.24 -0.71
CA TYR A 207 -2.23 17.10 -1.35
C TYR A 207 -1.32 15.87 -1.17
N PRO A 208 -1.80 14.84 -0.45
CA PRO A 208 -1.03 13.63 -0.25
C PRO A 208 -1.07 12.75 -1.51
N SER A 209 -0.45 11.56 -1.47
CA SER A 209 -0.14 10.75 -2.68
C SER A 209 -0.83 9.38 -2.71
N GLU A 210 -1.91 9.19 -1.95
CA GLU A 210 -2.61 7.91 -1.84
C GLU A 210 -3.26 7.52 -3.16
N LYS A 211 -3.31 6.21 -3.38
CA LYS A 211 -4.09 5.60 -4.44
C LYS A 211 -4.77 4.36 -3.88
N PHE A 212 -5.97 4.11 -4.36
CA PHE A 212 -6.80 3.01 -3.90
C PHE A 212 -7.25 2.13 -5.06
N VAL A 213 -7.45 0.86 -4.73
CA VAL A 213 -8.05 -0.13 -5.60
C VAL A 213 -9.10 -0.91 -4.82
N ALA A 214 -10.22 -1.24 -5.45
CA ALA A 214 -11.28 -2.00 -4.82
C ALA A 214 -11.99 -2.94 -5.80
N ILE A 215 -12.55 -4.01 -5.26
CA ILE A 215 -13.44 -4.95 -5.93
C ILE A 215 -14.58 -5.34 -4.98
N ASN A 216 -15.83 -5.44 -5.45
CA ASN A 216 -16.94 -5.94 -4.64
C ASN A 216 -17.27 -7.40 -4.97
N ARG A 217 -18.12 -8.04 -4.16
CA ARG A 217 -18.56 -9.44 -4.34
C ARG A 217 -19.21 -9.74 -5.69
N LEU A 218 -19.68 -8.71 -6.41
CA LEU A 218 -20.29 -8.86 -7.74
C LEU A 218 -19.23 -8.85 -8.86
N GLY A 219 -17.96 -8.63 -8.52
CA GLY A 219 -16.86 -8.50 -9.47
C GLY A 219 -16.79 -7.13 -10.12
N GLU A 220 -17.53 -6.14 -9.64
CA GLU A 220 -17.31 -4.74 -10.02
C GLU A 220 -16.05 -4.25 -9.34
N TYR A 221 -15.33 -3.33 -9.98
CA TYR A 221 -14.03 -2.86 -9.52
C TYR A 221 -13.83 -1.39 -9.82
N GLY A 222 -12.82 -0.79 -9.19
CA GLY A 222 -12.44 0.59 -9.44
C GLY A 222 -11.11 0.96 -8.81
N CYS A 223 -10.53 2.06 -9.26
CA CYS A 223 -9.32 2.63 -8.67
C CYS A 223 -9.30 4.17 -8.77
N ALA A 224 -8.62 4.81 -7.84
CA ALA A 224 -8.48 6.27 -7.83
C ALA A 224 -7.13 6.70 -7.24
N SER A 225 -6.65 7.88 -7.63
CA SER A 225 -5.45 8.50 -7.06
C SER A 225 -5.73 9.94 -6.63
N MET A 226 -5.03 10.41 -5.59
CA MET A 226 -5.20 11.77 -5.08
C MET A 226 -4.81 12.81 -6.14
N THR A 227 -3.57 12.77 -6.59
CA THR A 227 -2.98 13.66 -7.59
C THR A 227 -2.34 12.86 -8.73
N GLY A 228 -1.96 13.55 -9.81
CA GLY A 228 -1.26 12.96 -10.96
C GLY A 228 -1.65 13.62 -12.28
N ASP A 229 -0.74 13.55 -13.25
CA ASP A 229 -0.94 14.09 -14.61
C ASP A 229 -1.77 13.15 -15.51
N ARG A 230 -1.94 11.89 -15.09
CA ARG A 230 -2.68 10.85 -15.80
C ARG A 230 -3.52 10.07 -14.82
N ASN A 231 -4.65 9.57 -15.30
CA ASN A 231 -5.50 8.65 -14.53
C ASN A 231 -4.73 7.39 -14.11
N PRO A 232 -5.02 6.86 -12.91
CA PRO A 232 -4.40 5.63 -12.46
C PRO A 232 -4.88 4.46 -13.31
N LEU A 233 -3.98 3.51 -13.56
CA LEU A 233 -4.30 2.26 -14.25
C LEU A 233 -4.26 1.10 -13.26
N MET A 234 -5.25 0.23 -13.34
CA MET A 234 -5.29 -1.06 -12.67
C MET A 234 -5.26 -2.18 -13.70
N SER A 235 -4.51 -3.24 -13.41
CA SER A 235 -4.58 -4.49 -14.17
C SER A 235 -5.73 -5.34 -13.67
N VAL A 236 -6.62 -5.77 -14.57
CA VAL A 236 -7.75 -6.65 -14.25
C VAL A 236 -7.68 -7.89 -15.13
N MET A 237 -7.78 -9.06 -14.52
CA MET A 237 -7.86 -10.35 -15.21
C MET A 237 -9.19 -11.00 -14.86
N SER A 238 -9.95 -11.38 -15.89
CA SER A 238 -11.24 -12.07 -15.73
C SER A 238 -11.38 -13.19 -16.77
N SER A 239 -12.51 -13.89 -16.78
CA SER A 239 -12.86 -14.84 -17.85
C SER A 239 -12.93 -14.19 -19.23
N LYS A 240 -13.10 -12.87 -19.32
CA LYS A 240 -13.07 -12.08 -20.57
C LYS A 240 -11.64 -11.72 -21.02
N GLY A 241 -10.63 -12.14 -20.27
CA GLY A 241 -9.22 -11.85 -20.54
C GLY A 241 -8.65 -10.71 -19.68
N PHE A 242 -7.44 -10.29 -20.06
CA PHE A 242 -6.70 -9.20 -19.44
C PHE A 242 -7.16 -7.84 -19.98
N LEU A 243 -7.35 -6.87 -19.08
CA LEU A 243 -7.61 -5.49 -19.43
C LEU A 243 -6.88 -4.53 -18.48
N ARG A 244 -6.57 -3.34 -18.98
CA ARG A 244 -6.13 -2.21 -18.17
C ARG A 244 -7.34 -1.32 -17.92
N HIS A 245 -7.77 -1.24 -16.67
CA HIS A 245 -8.85 -0.36 -16.25
C HIS A 245 -8.28 1.00 -15.88
N GLU A 246 -8.87 2.06 -16.42
CA GLU A 246 -8.54 3.44 -16.10
C GLU A 246 -9.48 3.96 -15.02
N GLY A 247 -8.90 4.42 -13.91
CA GLY A 247 -9.61 5.04 -12.80
C GLY A 247 -9.65 6.56 -12.91
N ILE A 248 -9.74 7.24 -11.76
CA ILE A 248 -9.89 8.69 -11.69
C ILE A 248 -8.79 9.33 -10.84
N VAL A 249 -8.21 10.44 -11.32
CA VAL A 249 -7.48 11.39 -10.46
C VAL A 249 -8.47 12.35 -9.79
N ALA A 250 -8.53 12.37 -8.46
CA ALA A 250 -9.48 13.20 -7.74
C ALA A 250 -9.16 14.71 -7.82
N TYR A 251 -7.87 15.07 -7.87
CA TYR A 251 -7.39 16.46 -7.88
C TYR A 251 -6.33 16.69 -8.96
N ALA A 252 -6.73 16.59 -10.23
CA ALA A 252 -5.84 16.83 -11.37
C ALA A 252 -5.25 18.26 -11.36
N GLY A 253 -3.97 18.39 -11.74
CA GLY A 253 -3.28 19.69 -11.82
C GLY A 253 -2.91 20.32 -10.47
N ARG A 254 -3.04 19.58 -9.37
CA ARG A 254 -2.50 19.97 -8.06
C ARG A 254 -1.21 19.17 -7.78
N PRO A 255 -0.12 19.85 -7.39
CA PRO A 255 1.13 19.20 -7.02
C PRO A 255 0.98 18.37 -5.75
#